data_AF-A0AAW0SGY2-F1
#
_entry.id   AF-A0AAW0SGY2-F1
#
_cell.length_a   1.000
_cell.length_b   1.000
_cell.length_c   1.000
_cell.angle_alpha   90.00
_cell.angle_beta   90.00
_cell.angle_gamma   90.00
#
_symmetry.space_group_name_H-M   'P 1'
#
loop_
_entity.id
_entity.type
_entity.pdbx_description
1 polymer ?
#
loop_
_entity_poly.entity_id
_entity_poly.type
_entity_poly.pdbx_seq_one_letter_code
_entity_poly.pdbx_strand_id
1 'polypeptide(L)'
;MLEVMEVHRSTTRMCSWLLWVVGLVLSALVGVEGLENGLARTPPMGWLAWQRFRCNTDCVNDPHNCISESLFMQMADLLVHDGYRDLGYNVISLDDCWMARSRDAQGRLQPDPYRFPSGIKALSDYMHKRGLKFGIYEDYGNYTCAGYPGILGHLQTDALTFADWGVDYVKA
;
A
#
# COMPACT_ATOMS: atom_id res chain seq x y z
N MET A 1 -17.05 -48.26 48.63
CA MET A 1 -17.08 -46.77 48.62
C MET A 1 -15.90 -46.17 47.85
N LEU A 2 -14.71 -46.77 47.90
CA LEU A 2 -13.52 -46.30 47.18
C LEU A 2 -13.57 -46.51 45.65
N GLU A 3 -14.06 -47.66 45.15
CA GLU A 3 -14.12 -47.94 43.68
C GLU A 3 -15.00 -46.97 42.87
N VAL A 4 -16.12 -46.52 43.42
CA VAL A 4 -17.06 -45.60 42.72
C VAL A 4 -16.44 -44.22 42.51
N MET A 5 -15.57 -43.78 43.43
CA MET A 5 -14.86 -42.49 43.35
C MET A 5 -13.74 -42.52 42.30
N GLU A 6 -13.09 -43.67 42.11
CA GLU A 6 -12.02 -43.87 41.12
C GLU A 6 -12.55 -43.78 39.68
N VAL A 7 -13.69 -44.43 39.42
CA VAL A 7 -14.38 -44.40 38.13
C VAL A 7 -14.81 -42.97 37.78
N HIS A 8 -15.38 -42.23 38.73
CA HIS A 8 -15.84 -40.87 38.47
C HIS A 8 -14.69 -39.90 38.14
N ARG A 9 -13.53 -40.09 38.78
CA ARG A 9 -12.30 -39.31 38.56
C ARG A 9 -11.61 -39.63 37.23
N SER A 10 -11.72 -40.88 36.77
CA SER A 10 -11.25 -41.33 35.46
C SER A 10 -12.06 -40.70 34.32
N THR A 11 -13.39 -40.73 34.42
CA THR A 11 -14.29 -40.18 33.40
C THR A 11 -14.17 -38.67 33.22
N THR A 12 -13.97 -37.91 34.31
CA THR A 12 -13.75 -36.44 34.24
C THR A 12 -12.42 -36.08 33.60
N ARG A 13 -11.35 -36.85 33.87
CA ARG A 13 -10.04 -36.65 33.24
C ARG A 13 -10.09 -36.93 31.74
N MET A 14 -10.84 -37.94 31.32
CA MET A 14 -10.99 -38.31 29.92
C MET A 14 -11.77 -37.26 29.12
N CYS A 15 -12.87 -36.71 29.67
CA CYS A 15 -13.61 -35.60 29.05
C CYS A 15 -12.78 -34.31 28.92
N SER A 16 -11.98 -33.98 29.93
CA SER A 16 -11.08 -32.83 29.89
C SER A 16 -10.05 -32.98 28.76
N TRP A 17 -9.45 -34.17 28.64
CA TRP A 17 -8.46 -34.44 27.59
C TRP A 17 -9.05 -34.34 26.18
N LEU A 18 -10.26 -34.86 25.96
CA LEU A 18 -10.96 -34.70 24.68
C LEU A 18 -11.25 -33.23 24.34
N LEU A 19 -11.66 -32.41 25.31
CA LEU A 19 -11.90 -30.98 25.10
C LEU A 19 -10.61 -30.24 24.74
N TRP A 20 -9.49 -30.58 25.37
CA TRP A 20 -8.18 -30.02 25.03
C TRP A 20 -7.71 -30.43 23.62
N VAL A 21 -7.90 -31.70 23.24
CA VAL A 21 -7.56 -32.20 21.91
C VAL A 21 -8.43 -31.53 20.84
N VAL A 22 -9.74 -31.41 21.08
CA VAL A 22 -10.66 -30.71 20.15
C VAL A 22 -10.30 -29.22 20.04
N GLY A 23 -9.96 -28.55 21.14
CA GLY A 23 -9.50 -27.16 21.11
C GLY A 23 -8.17 -26.95 20.36
N LEU A 24 -7.22 -27.88 20.51
CA LEU A 24 -5.96 -27.89 19.76
C LEU A 24 -6.18 -28.15 18.26
N VAL A 25 -7.08 -29.07 17.91
CA VAL A 25 -7.42 -29.33 16.50
C VAL A 25 -8.14 -28.14 15.88
N LEU A 26 -9.09 -27.51 16.58
CA LEU A 26 -9.81 -26.33 16.09
C LEU A 26 -8.90 -25.11 15.92
N SER A 27 -7.92 -24.92 16.80
CA SER A 27 -6.93 -23.83 16.66
C SER A 27 -5.93 -24.08 15.52
N ALA A 28 -5.59 -25.35 15.23
CA ALA A 28 -4.79 -25.72 14.06
C ALA A 28 -5.54 -25.57 12.72
N LEU A 29 -6.87 -25.44 12.74
CA LEU A 29 -7.70 -25.24 11.54
C LEU A 29 -7.97 -23.76 11.23
N VAL A 30 -7.51 -22.82 12.06
CA VAL A 30 -7.60 -21.39 11.76
C VAL A 30 -6.51 -21.02 10.75
N GLY A 31 -6.79 -21.24 9.47
CA GLY A 31 -5.98 -20.71 8.39
C GLY A 31 -6.08 -19.19 8.35
N VAL A 32 -4.95 -18.52 8.18
CA VAL A 32 -4.94 -17.10 7.81
C VAL A 32 -5.09 -17.03 6.29
N GLU A 33 -6.20 -16.53 5.80
CA GLU A 33 -6.36 -16.23 4.38
C GLU A 33 -5.75 -14.86 4.07
N GLY A 34 -4.64 -14.88 3.34
CA GLY A 34 -4.04 -13.68 2.75
C GLY A 34 -4.70 -13.34 1.41
N LEU A 35 -4.52 -12.10 0.96
CA LEU A 35 -4.92 -11.71 -0.39
C LEU A 35 -4.02 -12.39 -1.42
N GLU A 36 -4.53 -13.44 -2.08
CA GLU A 36 -3.82 -14.20 -3.11
C GLU A 36 -3.99 -13.58 -4.51
N ASN A 37 -3.45 -12.38 -4.72
CA ASN A 37 -3.52 -11.65 -6.00
C ASN A 37 -2.35 -11.95 -6.95
N GLY A 38 -1.48 -12.90 -6.61
CA GLY A 38 -0.32 -13.29 -7.43
C GLY A 38 0.88 -12.32 -7.38
N LEU A 39 0.78 -11.22 -6.63
CA LEU A 39 1.85 -10.22 -6.48
C LEU A 39 2.67 -10.46 -5.21
N ALA A 40 3.77 -9.69 -5.06
CA ALA A 40 4.63 -9.67 -3.88
C ALA A 40 5.10 -11.07 -3.39
N ARG A 41 5.32 -12.02 -4.32
CA ARG A 41 5.88 -13.35 -4.02
C ARG A 41 7.30 -13.29 -3.44
N THR A 42 7.99 -12.19 -3.70
CA THR A 42 9.18 -11.73 -2.97
C THR A 42 8.92 -10.32 -2.43
N PRO A 43 9.66 -9.86 -1.40
CA PRO A 43 9.54 -8.49 -0.92
C PRO A 43 9.71 -7.48 -2.07
N PRO A 44 8.81 -6.48 -2.20
CA PRO A 44 8.94 -5.46 -3.24
C PRO A 44 10.19 -4.62 -3.00
N MET A 45 10.92 -4.33 -4.08
CA MET A 45 12.12 -3.51 -4.05
C MET A 45 11.89 -2.25 -4.90
N GLY A 46 12.27 -1.10 -4.37
CA GLY A 46 12.00 0.16 -5.03
C GLY A 46 12.47 1.39 -4.27
N TRP A 47 11.94 2.53 -4.70
CA TRP A 47 12.20 3.85 -4.15
C TRP A 47 10.88 4.50 -3.73
N LEU A 48 10.88 5.20 -2.60
CA LEU A 48 9.70 5.88 -2.06
C LEU A 48 10.12 7.26 -1.51
N ALA A 49 9.35 8.29 -1.86
CA ALA A 49 9.75 9.68 -1.64
C ALA A 49 9.82 10.11 -0.16
N TRP A 50 8.97 9.54 0.70
CA TRP A 50 8.66 10.09 2.03
C TRP A 50 9.87 10.40 2.91
N GLN A 51 10.76 9.44 3.12
CA GLN A 51 11.80 9.59 4.13
C GLN A 51 12.79 10.72 3.82
N ARG A 52 13.04 10.97 2.52
CA ARG A 52 14.00 11.98 2.06
C ARG A 52 13.34 13.31 1.68
N PHE A 53 12.19 13.27 1.04
CA PHE A 53 11.54 14.46 0.45
C PHE A 53 10.33 14.96 1.26
N ARG A 54 9.76 14.10 2.12
CA ARG A 54 8.64 14.45 3.01
C ARG A 54 7.49 15.09 2.22
N CYS A 55 6.81 16.04 2.84
CA CYS A 55 5.75 16.84 2.25
C CYS A 55 6.28 18.19 1.72
N ASN A 56 7.45 18.22 1.07
CA ASN A 56 7.97 19.46 0.50
C ASN A 56 7.16 19.84 -0.74
N THR A 57 6.29 20.86 -0.64
CA THR A 57 5.48 21.35 -1.77
C THR A 57 5.95 22.72 -2.29
N ASP A 58 7.04 23.27 -1.76
CA ASP A 58 7.58 24.56 -2.17
C ASP A 58 8.45 24.44 -3.43
N CYS A 59 7.80 24.28 -4.58
CA CYS A 59 8.47 24.23 -5.87
C CYS A 59 8.98 25.59 -6.37
N VAL A 60 8.66 26.69 -5.68
CA VAL A 60 9.14 28.02 -6.05
C VAL A 60 10.55 28.23 -5.51
N ASN A 61 10.75 27.93 -4.22
CA ASN A 61 12.05 28.13 -3.57
C ASN A 61 12.92 26.85 -3.55
N ASP A 62 12.33 25.67 -3.74
CA ASP A 62 13.04 24.38 -3.76
C ASP A 62 12.58 23.45 -4.90
N PRO A 63 12.71 23.89 -6.17
CA PRO A 63 12.16 23.20 -7.34
C PRO A 63 12.75 21.80 -7.60
N HIS A 64 13.93 21.50 -7.05
CA HIS A 64 14.61 20.23 -7.28
C HIS A 64 14.30 19.17 -6.21
N ASN A 65 13.68 19.56 -5.09
CA ASN A 65 13.32 18.62 -4.01
C ASN A 65 11.83 18.64 -3.67
N CYS A 66 11.04 19.53 -4.27
CA CYS A 66 9.60 19.50 -4.05
C CYS A 66 8.94 18.27 -4.71
N ILE A 67 7.87 17.78 -4.10
CA ILE A 67 7.04 16.68 -4.59
C ILE A 67 6.34 17.12 -5.88
N SER A 68 6.90 16.74 -7.03
CA SER A 68 6.50 17.18 -8.36
C SER A 68 6.76 16.08 -9.40
N GLU A 69 6.06 16.09 -10.54
CA GLU A 69 6.28 15.09 -11.60
C GLU A 69 7.73 15.05 -12.08
N SER A 70 8.41 16.20 -12.12
CA SER A 70 9.82 16.30 -12.48
C SER A 70 10.74 15.54 -11.53
N LEU A 71 10.47 15.56 -10.22
CA LEU A 71 11.24 14.79 -9.23
C LEU A 71 11.15 13.30 -9.53
N PHE A 72 9.94 12.80 -9.77
CA PHE A 72 9.72 11.36 -10.03
C PHE A 72 10.28 10.92 -11.38
N MET A 73 10.17 11.75 -12.41
CA MET A 73 10.79 11.48 -13.71
C MET A 73 12.31 11.39 -13.61
N GLN A 74 12.94 12.34 -12.89
CA GLN A 74 14.39 12.31 -12.66
C GLN A 74 14.82 11.06 -11.87
N MET A 75 14.11 10.72 -10.79
CA MET A 75 14.44 9.53 -9.99
C MET A 75 14.26 8.24 -10.80
N ALA A 76 13.26 8.18 -11.68
CA ALA A 76 13.06 7.06 -12.58
C ALA A 76 14.20 6.92 -13.60
N ASP A 77 14.66 8.03 -14.19
CA ASP A 77 15.82 8.02 -15.09
C ASP A 77 17.08 7.52 -14.37
N LEU A 78 17.32 7.97 -13.12
CA LEU A 78 18.46 7.51 -12.31
C LEU A 78 18.37 6.03 -11.92
N LEU A 79 17.20 5.54 -11.52
CA LEU A 79 17.00 4.12 -11.21
C LEU A 79 17.36 3.21 -12.40
N VAL A 80 17.08 3.67 -13.61
CA VAL A 80 17.44 2.95 -14.85
C VAL A 80 18.91 3.14 -15.20
N HIS A 81 19.36 4.38 -15.31
CA HIS A 81 20.71 4.72 -15.79
C HIS A 81 21.80 4.17 -14.86
N ASP A 82 21.60 4.24 -13.55
CA ASP A 82 22.58 3.82 -12.56
C ASP A 82 22.46 2.31 -12.21
N GLY A 83 21.58 1.57 -12.89
CA GLY A 83 21.49 0.12 -12.81
C GLY A 83 20.66 -0.45 -11.64
N TYR A 84 20.02 0.39 -10.82
CA TYR A 84 19.18 -0.06 -9.70
C TYR A 84 18.02 -0.95 -10.16
N ARG A 85 17.35 -0.57 -11.27
CA ARG A 85 16.27 -1.38 -11.85
C ARG A 85 16.74 -2.78 -12.19
N ASP A 86 17.94 -2.89 -12.77
CA ASP A 86 18.50 -4.17 -13.22
C ASP A 86 18.91 -5.06 -12.03
N LEU A 87 19.11 -4.47 -10.84
CA LEU A 87 19.27 -5.15 -9.56
C LEU A 87 17.94 -5.46 -8.85
N GLY A 88 16.79 -5.13 -9.46
CA GLY A 88 15.46 -5.45 -8.97
C GLY A 88 14.70 -4.30 -8.30
N TYR A 89 15.30 -3.11 -8.14
CA TYR A 89 14.59 -1.92 -7.62
C TYR A 89 13.67 -1.34 -8.71
N ASN A 90 12.50 -1.94 -8.88
CA ASN A 90 11.62 -1.67 -10.01
C ASN A 90 10.30 -1.00 -9.65
N VAL A 91 10.08 -0.64 -8.38
CA VAL A 91 8.93 0.18 -7.96
C VAL A 91 9.39 1.60 -7.64
N ILE A 92 8.69 2.61 -8.16
CA ILE A 92 8.86 4.01 -7.75
C ILE A 92 7.52 4.53 -7.23
N SER A 93 7.49 4.95 -5.96
CA SER A 93 6.24 5.28 -5.27
C SER A 93 6.17 6.74 -4.82
N LEU A 94 5.08 7.41 -5.23
CA LEU A 94 4.60 8.61 -4.55
C LEU A 94 4.24 8.26 -3.10
N ASP A 95 4.47 9.23 -2.20
CA ASP A 95 3.90 9.21 -0.87
C ASP A 95 2.91 10.37 -0.72
N ASP A 96 2.57 10.77 0.50
CA ASP A 96 1.63 11.86 0.76
C ASP A 96 2.00 13.18 0.03
N CYS A 97 1.05 14.10 -0.04
CA CYS A 97 1.20 15.45 -0.60
C CYS A 97 1.27 15.57 -2.12
N TRP A 98 0.86 14.54 -2.88
CA TRP A 98 0.75 14.62 -4.35
C TRP A 98 -0.56 15.27 -4.83
N MET A 99 -1.62 15.20 -4.01
CA MET A 99 -2.98 15.57 -4.38
C MET A 99 -3.20 17.09 -4.41
N ALA A 100 -4.18 17.53 -5.19
CA ALA A 100 -4.86 18.79 -4.96
C ALA A 100 -5.63 18.75 -3.62
N ARG A 101 -6.00 19.92 -3.10
CA ARG A 101 -6.76 20.03 -1.83
C ARG A 101 -8.22 19.61 -1.94
N SER A 102 -8.71 19.35 -3.14
CA SER A 102 -10.10 18.99 -3.37
C SER A 102 -10.22 17.97 -4.49
N ARG A 103 -11.21 17.10 -4.35
CA ARG A 103 -11.67 16.18 -5.40
C ARG A 103 -12.37 16.97 -6.51
N ASP A 104 -12.49 16.38 -7.69
CA ASP A 104 -13.30 16.96 -8.76
C ASP A 104 -14.82 16.86 -8.47
N ALA A 105 -15.63 17.37 -9.39
CA ALA A 105 -17.09 17.35 -9.26
C ALA A 105 -17.69 15.93 -9.27
N GLN A 106 -16.93 14.92 -9.71
CA GLN A 106 -17.31 13.51 -9.72
C GLN A 106 -16.76 12.77 -8.49
N GLY A 107 -16.09 13.47 -7.57
CA GLY A 107 -15.51 12.91 -6.36
C GLY A 107 -14.20 12.15 -6.59
N ARG A 108 -13.56 12.28 -7.75
CA ARG A 108 -12.26 11.65 -8.03
C ARG A 108 -11.13 12.50 -7.46
N LEU A 109 -10.08 11.83 -6.96
CA LEU A 109 -8.82 12.47 -6.59
C LEU A 109 -8.22 13.19 -7.79
N GLN A 110 -7.61 14.33 -7.53
CA GLN A 110 -6.88 15.12 -8.52
C GLN A 110 -5.44 15.30 -8.03
N PRO A 111 -4.43 15.17 -8.89
CA PRO A 111 -3.09 15.61 -8.52
C PRO A 111 -3.04 17.13 -8.44
N ASP A 112 -2.07 17.67 -7.71
CA ASP A 112 -1.82 19.10 -7.70
C ASP A 112 -1.46 19.59 -9.13
N PRO A 113 -2.24 20.51 -9.71
CA PRO A 113 -2.11 20.85 -11.13
C PRO A 113 -0.84 21.65 -11.44
N TYR A 114 -0.22 22.28 -10.45
CA TYR A 114 1.03 23.02 -10.64
C TYR A 114 2.24 22.08 -10.57
N ARG A 115 2.20 21.09 -9.66
CA ARG A 115 3.32 20.18 -9.43
C ARG A 115 3.27 18.93 -10.32
N PHE A 116 2.09 18.56 -10.81
CA PHE A 116 1.84 17.43 -11.71
C PHE A 116 0.99 17.86 -12.91
N PRO A 117 1.44 18.84 -13.72
CA PRO A 117 0.67 19.40 -14.82
C PRO A 117 0.30 18.38 -15.91
N SER A 118 1.07 17.29 -16.06
CA SER A 118 0.77 16.22 -17.01
C SER A 118 -0.23 15.19 -16.47
N GLY A 119 -0.49 15.21 -15.16
CA GLY A 119 -1.36 14.28 -14.45
C GLY A 119 -0.72 12.91 -14.18
N ILE A 120 -1.35 12.15 -13.27
CA ILE A 120 -0.80 10.89 -12.76
C ILE A 120 -0.71 9.81 -13.83
N LYS A 121 -1.69 9.72 -14.74
CA LYS A 121 -1.64 8.73 -15.82
C LYS A 121 -0.38 8.91 -16.68
N ALA A 122 -0.07 10.15 -17.08
CA ALA A 122 1.11 10.43 -17.90
C ALA A 122 2.40 10.09 -17.15
N LEU A 123 2.43 10.34 -15.83
CA LEU A 123 3.56 9.96 -14.97
C LEU A 123 3.71 8.44 -14.88
N SER A 124 2.61 7.69 -14.70
CA SER A 124 2.64 6.23 -14.70
C SER A 124 3.14 5.67 -16.04
N ASP A 125 2.58 6.15 -17.15
CA ASP A 125 3.01 5.77 -18.51
C ASP A 125 4.52 6.04 -18.72
N TYR A 126 5.07 7.10 -18.11
CA TYR A 126 6.50 7.42 -18.14
C TYR A 126 7.35 6.39 -17.38
N MET A 127 6.87 5.89 -16.24
CA MET A 127 7.53 4.82 -15.47
C MET A 127 7.48 3.49 -16.22
N HIS A 128 6.33 3.14 -16.78
CA HIS A 128 6.15 1.89 -17.53
C HIS A 128 7.06 1.82 -18.76
N LYS A 129 7.24 2.93 -19.49
CA LYS A 129 8.19 3.03 -20.62
C LYS A 129 9.64 2.76 -20.22
N ARG A 130 9.97 2.85 -18.94
CA ARG A 130 11.29 2.57 -18.35
C ARG A 130 11.40 1.17 -17.74
N GLY A 131 10.36 0.35 -17.84
CA GLY A 131 10.30 -0.96 -17.19
C GLY A 131 10.22 -0.85 -15.67
N LEU A 132 9.73 0.29 -15.15
CA LEU A 132 9.42 0.49 -13.74
C LEU A 132 7.92 0.35 -13.51
N LYS A 133 7.54 -0.01 -12.29
CA LYS A 133 6.18 0.00 -11.75
C LYS A 133 5.95 1.30 -10.98
N PHE A 134 4.74 1.82 -11.04
CA PHE A 134 4.37 3.07 -10.41
C PHE A 134 3.51 2.84 -9.16
N GLY A 135 3.96 3.38 -8.03
CA GLY A 135 3.23 3.36 -6.77
C GLY A 135 2.61 4.70 -6.42
N ILE A 136 1.46 4.67 -5.75
CA ILE A 136 0.77 5.85 -5.22
C ILE A 136 0.44 5.68 -3.74
N TYR A 137 0.17 6.80 -3.08
CA TYR A 137 -0.27 6.82 -1.68
C TYR A 137 -1.70 7.34 -1.55
N GLU A 138 -2.41 6.73 -0.62
CA GLU A 138 -3.71 7.15 -0.11
C GLU A 138 -3.75 6.90 1.41
N ASP A 139 -4.79 7.34 2.11
CA ASP A 139 -4.97 7.08 3.54
C ASP A 139 -6.36 6.51 3.84
N TYR A 140 -6.43 5.46 4.66
CA TYR A 140 -7.69 4.96 5.21
C TYR A 140 -8.26 5.89 6.30
N GLY A 141 -8.75 7.05 5.87
CA GLY A 141 -9.29 8.08 6.75
C GLY A 141 -10.10 9.13 6.00
N ASN A 142 -10.57 10.16 6.72
CA ASN A 142 -11.18 11.34 6.10
C ASN A 142 -10.13 12.25 5.45
N TYR A 143 -8.90 12.19 5.95
CA TYR A 143 -7.76 12.96 5.47
C TYR A 143 -6.50 12.10 5.52
N THR A 144 -5.55 12.39 4.64
CA THR A 144 -4.19 11.89 4.78
C THR A 144 -3.50 12.46 6.01
N CYS A 145 -2.37 11.87 6.39
CA CYS A 145 -1.53 12.36 7.48
C CYS A 145 -1.14 13.85 7.32
N ALA A 146 -0.95 14.33 6.09
CA ALA A 146 -0.65 15.74 5.78
C ALA A 146 -1.90 16.60 5.46
N GLY A 147 -3.10 16.07 5.69
CA GLY A 147 -4.36 16.80 5.55
C GLY A 147 -4.85 16.96 4.11
N TYR A 148 -4.48 16.05 3.21
CA TYR A 148 -5.09 15.93 1.87
C TYR A 148 -6.35 15.05 1.94
N PRO A 149 -7.22 15.03 0.89
CA PRO A 149 -8.43 14.21 0.92
C PRO A 149 -8.11 12.73 1.16
N GLY A 150 -8.75 12.10 2.16
CA GLY A 150 -8.62 10.66 2.42
C GLY A 150 -9.68 9.82 1.69
N ILE A 151 -9.62 8.50 1.80
CA ILE A 151 -10.41 7.55 1.01
C ILE A 151 -11.83 7.26 1.54
N LEU A 152 -12.16 7.63 2.79
CA LEU A 152 -13.47 7.27 3.37
C LEU A 152 -14.63 7.89 2.57
N GLY A 153 -15.58 7.04 2.17
CA GLY A 153 -16.68 7.41 1.26
C GLY A 153 -16.34 7.34 -0.24
N HIS A 154 -15.08 7.11 -0.59
CA HIS A 154 -14.57 7.12 -1.97
C HIS A 154 -13.79 5.85 -2.39
N LEU A 155 -13.67 4.85 -1.52
CA LEU A 155 -12.96 3.57 -1.74
C LEU A 155 -13.07 3.01 -3.16
N GLN A 156 -14.29 2.81 -3.67
CA GLN A 156 -14.48 2.25 -5.01
C GLN A 156 -14.03 3.22 -6.10
N THR A 157 -14.39 4.50 -5.98
CA THR A 157 -14.01 5.54 -6.94
C THR A 157 -12.49 5.72 -7.01
N ASP A 158 -11.81 5.67 -5.88
CA ASP A 158 -10.36 5.85 -5.81
C ASP A 158 -9.63 4.61 -6.32
N ALA A 159 -10.09 3.40 -5.98
CA ALA A 159 -9.56 2.17 -6.56
C ALA A 159 -9.67 2.14 -8.10
N LEU A 160 -10.83 2.54 -8.64
CA LEU A 160 -11.03 2.67 -10.09
C LEU A 160 -10.16 3.79 -10.68
N THR A 161 -10.01 4.91 -9.98
CA THR A 161 -9.15 6.02 -10.43
C THR A 161 -7.69 5.60 -10.53
N PHE A 162 -7.17 4.85 -9.55
CA PHE A 162 -5.81 4.31 -9.57
C PHE A 162 -5.63 3.29 -10.69
N ALA A 163 -6.61 2.40 -10.90
CA ALA A 163 -6.60 1.46 -12.02
C ALA A 163 -6.61 2.18 -13.38
N ASP A 164 -7.45 3.19 -13.56
CA ASP A 164 -7.55 4.01 -14.79
C ASP A 164 -6.22 4.70 -15.12
N TRP A 165 -5.49 5.14 -14.08
CA TRP A 165 -4.18 5.76 -14.22
C TRP A 165 -3.03 4.77 -14.41
N GLY A 166 -3.30 3.46 -14.32
CA GLY A 166 -2.29 2.42 -14.45
C GLY A 166 -1.34 2.35 -13.25
N VAL A 167 -1.84 2.55 -12.04
CA VAL A 167 -1.05 2.37 -10.80
C VAL A 167 -0.84 0.88 -10.53
N ASP A 168 0.38 0.50 -10.14
CA ASP A 168 0.78 -0.88 -9.86
C ASP A 168 0.83 -1.21 -8.35
N TYR A 169 0.93 -0.20 -7.51
CA TYR A 169 1.12 -0.33 -6.07
C TYR A 169 0.41 0.80 -5.32
N VAL A 170 -0.31 0.50 -4.25
CA VAL A 170 -0.95 1.50 -3.38
C VAL A 170 -0.42 1.30 -1.95
N LYS A 171 0.15 2.35 -1.38
CA LYS A 171 0.34 2.48 0.07
C LYS A 171 -0.93 3.16 0.62
N ALA A 172 -1.60 2.54 1.58
CA ALA A 172 -2.81 3.04 2.22
C ALA A 172 -2.66 3.08 3.74
#